data_AF-A0A6C0EPS9-F1
#
_entry.id   AF-A0A6C0EPS9-F1
#
_cell.length_a   1.000
_cell.length_b   1.000
_cell.length_c   1.000
_cell.angle_alpha   90.00
_cell.angle_beta   90.00
_cell.angle_gamma   90.00
#
_symmetry.space_group_name_H-M   'P 1'
#
loop_
_entity.id
_entity.type
_entity.pdbx_description
1 polymer ?
#
loop_
_entity_poly.entity_id
_entity_poly.type
_entity_poly.pdbx_seq_one_letter_code
_entity_poly.pdbx_strand_id
1 'polypeptide(L)'
;MNAVDEISDKRAIKEFKGITFSKYKKSDAKKELLKSLGEGKIEPACYWSGEFICAGHYTDIWEIILEFVGKNIHLGNPKLPMYIQSRYDIFKNIVIGGYVDNELIMRNNPKIRQLFAEIISILCQSRKKHPFSKVKFDKADFNMTNLSEKLKAPNISYANQIFMKEDQNIFFVAINELGYHLSKDNYNGPVACYWVEWLLEYENSMKKRKQNVTCGRRSYVPVNSKDQMDIVWMVWDILLYEAKNKSTGHIKIIRALLDIFCIRWSSGIKKRRRWLIYFAISLITDKFNTITPLFTNKNQISHIKEKINIIYKQIKKNEVKPATDYLFNNSFTNNAKNLENTISKLDKMSQVGFIPRNT
;
A
#
# COMPACT_ATOMS: atom_id res chain seq x y z
N MET A 1 -0.93 -29.19 -0.27
CA MET A 1 -1.15 -28.81 -1.69
C MET A 1 -0.73 -30.01 -2.53
N ASN A 2 -1.48 -30.39 -3.56
CA ASN A 2 -1.02 -31.49 -4.42
C ASN A 2 0.18 -31.01 -5.26
N ALA A 3 1.22 -31.83 -5.41
CA ALA A 3 2.42 -31.48 -6.18
C ALA A 3 2.13 -31.02 -7.62
N VAL A 4 0.97 -31.43 -8.16
CA VAL A 4 0.46 -31.00 -9.48
C VAL A 4 0.22 -29.48 -9.57
N ASP A 5 -0.01 -28.80 -8.45
CA ASP A 5 -0.41 -27.38 -8.40
C ASP A 5 0.77 -26.43 -8.10
N GLU A 6 1.97 -27.00 -7.90
CA GLU A 6 3.20 -26.25 -7.63
C GLU A 6 3.79 -25.69 -8.93
N ILE A 7 4.25 -24.45 -8.89
CA ILE A 7 4.95 -23.83 -10.01
C ILE A 7 6.43 -24.19 -9.91
N SER A 8 6.88 -25.05 -10.83
CA SER A 8 8.27 -25.46 -10.99
C SER A 8 8.82 -24.84 -12.26
N ASP A 9 9.41 -23.66 -12.11
CA ASP A 9 9.91 -22.85 -13.23
C ASP A 9 11.39 -22.60 -13.03
N LYS A 10 12.19 -22.85 -14.08
CA LYS A 10 13.65 -22.72 -14.03
C LYS A 10 14.15 -21.27 -13.97
N ARG A 11 13.31 -20.30 -14.33
CA ARG A 11 13.71 -18.90 -14.45
C ARG A 11 13.97 -18.28 -13.07
N ALA A 12 15.09 -17.58 -12.96
CA ALA A 12 15.46 -16.83 -11.76
C ALA A 12 14.71 -15.48 -11.68
N ILE A 13 14.69 -14.87 -10.50
CA ILE A 13 14.00 -13.58 -10.26
C ILE A 13 14.42 -12.48 -11.23
N LYS A 14 15.69 -12.48 -11.67
CA LYS A 14 16.25 -11.49 -12.61
C LYS A 14 15.60 -11.57 -14.00
N GLU A 15 15.16 -12.75 -14.42
CA GLU A 15 14.54 -12.98 -15.73
C GLU A 15 13.12 -12.43 -15.80
N PHE A 16 12.46 -12.21 -14.65
CA PHE A 16 11.15 -11.57 -14.59
C PHE A 16 11.23 -10.04 -14.56
N LYS A 17 12.42 -9.43 -14.75
CA LYS A 17 12.55 -7.97 -14.76
C LYS A 17 11.72 -7.35 -15.88
N GLY A 18 10.68 -6.61 -15.51
CA GLY A 18 9.83 -5.87 -16.46
C GLY A 18 8.65 -6.67 -17.04
N ILE A 19 8.58 -7.98 -16.77
CA ILE A 19 7.54 -8.88 -17.26
C ILE A 19 6.90 -9.69 -16.13
N THR A 20 5.68 -10.20 -16.34
CA THR A 20 5.03 -11.16 -15.44
C THR A 20 5.43 -12.59 -15.77
N PHE A 21 4.87 -13.57 -15.05
CA PHE A 21 5.21 -14.98 -15.20
C PHE A 21 5.03 -15.48 -16.64
N SER A 22 3.90 -15.12 -17.25
CA SER A 22 3.54 -15.47 -18.62
C SER A 22 4.08 -14.47 -19.67
N LYS A 23 5.14 -13.72 -19.32
CA LYS A 23 5.85 -12.77 -20.20
C LYS A 23 5.08 -11.51 -20.63
N TYR A 24 3.95 -11.20 -19.99
CA TYR A 24 3.27 -9.92 -20.22
C TYR A 24 4.09 -8.76 -19.66
N LYS A 25 4.07 -7.60 -20.31
CA LYS A 25 4.67 -6.39 -19.77
C LYS A 25 3.98 -5.98 -18.47
N LYS A 26 4.74 -5.69 -17.41
CA LYS A 26 4.15 -5.34 -16.09
C LYS A 26 3.15 -4.18 -16.14
N SER A 27 3.40 -3.18 -16.99
CA SER A 27 2.48 -2.04 -17.14
C SER A 27 1.12 -2.44 -17.67
N ASP A 28 1.06 -3.44 -18.54
CA ASP A 28 -0.18 -3.85 -19.20
C ASP A 28 -0.94 -4.84 -18.32
N ALA A 29 -0.22 -5.78 -17.67
CA ALA A 29 -0.80 -6.61 -16.61
C ALA A 29 -1.37 -5.77 -15.45
N LYS A 30 -0.70 -4.67 -15.07
CA LYS A 30 -1.23 -3.71 -14.09
C LYS A 30 -2.54 -3.07 -14.55
N LYS A 31 -2.63 -2.63 -15.81
CA LYS A 31 -3.86 -2.04 -16.37
C LYS A 31 -5.01 -3.05 -16.34
N GLU A 32 -4.76 -4.29 -16.74
CA GLU A 32 -5.77 -5.35 -16.73
C GLU A 32 -6.20 -5.75 -15.31
N LEU A 33 -5.28 -5.76 -14.35
CA LEU A 33 -5.62 -5.96 -12.94
C LEU A 33 -6.52 -4.84 -12.41
N LEU A 34 -6.15 -3.57 -12.63
CA LEU A 34 -6.96 -2.42 -12.21
C LEU A 34 -8.34 -2.39 -12.88
N LYS A 35 -8.41 -2.76 -14.17
CA LYS A 35 -9.67 -2.89 -14.91
C LYS A 35 -10.55 -3.99 -14.30
N SER A 36 -10.00 -5.17 -14.07
CA SER A 36 -10.71 -6.30 -13.47
C SER A 36 -11.24 -5.96 -12.06
N LEU A 37 -10.42 -5.27 -11.25
CA LEU A 37 -10.82 -4.76 -9.94
C LEU A 37 -11.96 -3.74 -10.04
N GLY A 38 -11.87 -2.80 -10.98
CA GLY A 38 -12.88 -1.78 -11.25
C GLY A 38 -14.23 -2.36 -11.68
N GLU A 39 -14.20 -3.34 -12.57
CA GLU A 39 -15.38 -4.08 -13.07
C GLU A 39 -15.90 -5.12 -12.08
N GLY A 40 -15.20 -5.37 -10.96
CA GLY A 40 -15.59 -6.37 -9.96
C GLY A 40 -15.42 -7.83 -10.42
N LYS A 41 -14.65 -8.08 -11.47
CA LYS A 41 -14.39 -9.42 -12.01
C LYS A 41 -13.32 -10.15 -11.19
N ILE A 42 -13.77 -10.97 -10.23
CA ILE A 42 -12.89 -11.64 -9.25
C ILE A 42 -11.89 -12.58 -9.92
N GLU A 43 -12.33 -13.47 -10.81
CA GLU A 43 -11.45 -14.47 -11.43
C GLU A 43 -10.35 -13.83 -12.29
N PRO A 44 -10.65 -12.89 -13.23
CA PRO A 44 -9.61 -12.15 -13.93
C PRO A 44 -8.67 -11.37 -13.00
N ALA A 45 -9.20 -10.75 -11.94
CA ALA A 45 -8.34 -10.05 -10.98
C ALA A 45 -7.42 -11.02 -10.21
N CYS A 46 -7.90 -12.21 -9.86
CA CYS A 46 -7.08 -13.27 -9.26
C CYS A 46 -6.02 -13.81 -10.24
N TYR A 47 -6.35 -13.91 -11.53
CA TYR A 47 -5.40 -14.27 -12.57
C TYR A 47 -4.26 -13.25 -12.69
N TRP A 48 -4.59 -11.97 -12.86
CA TRP A 48 -3.58 -10.93 -13.02
C TRP A 48 -2.75 -10.71 -11.75
N SER A 49 -3.35 -10.83 -10.56
CA SER A 49 -2.56 -10.84 -9.31
C SER A 49 -1.66 -12.06 -9.19
N GLY A 50 -2.15 -13.24 -9.59
CA GLY A 50 -1.36 -14.47 -9.70
C GLY A 50 -0.15 -14.31 -10.61
N GLU A 51 -0.29 -13.64 -11.76
CA GLU A 51 0.81 -13.35 -12.69
C GLU A 51 1.98 -12.60 -12.04
N PHE A 52 1.68 -11.61 -11.18
CA PHE A 52 2.71 -10.91 -10.40
C PHE A 52 3.31 -11.81 -9.32
N ILE A 53 2.48 -12.58 -8.60
CA ILE A 53 2.92 -13.47 -7.51
C ILE A 53 3.86 -14.55 -8.04
N CYS A 54 3.52 -15.19 -9.16
CA CYS A 54 4.30 -16.29 -9.75
C CYS A 54 5.68 -15.83 -10.26
N ALA A 55 5.80 -14.54 -10.60
CA ALA A 55 7.03 -13.87 -11.00
C ALA A 55 7.80 -13.20 -9.83
N GLY A 56 7.32 -13.32 -8.58
CA GLY A 56 7.95 -12.74 -7.39
C GLY A 56 7.77 -11.23 -7.24
N HIS A 57 6.87 -10.60 -8.00
CA HIS A 57 6.65 -9.15 -8.01
C HIS A 57 5.73 -8.66 -6.87
N TYR A 58 6.00 -9.09 -5.63
CA TYR A 58 5.18 -8.77 -4.46
C TYR A 58 5.09 -7.27 -4.16
N THR A 59 6.14 -6.52 -4.50
CA THR A 59 6.12 -5.06 -4.31
C THR A 59 5.19 -4.38 -5.30
N ASP A 60 5.16 -4.84 -6.56
CA ASP A 60 4.27 -4.27 -7.57
C ASP A 60 2.80 -4.54 -7.22
N ILE A 61 2.44 -5.75 -6.78
CA ILE A 61 1.06 -6.07 -6.40
C ILE A 61 0.57 -5.26 -5.19
N TRP A 62 1.41 -5.08 -4.15
CA TRP A 62 1.05 -4.21 -3.02
C TRP A 62 0.82 -2.77 -3.45
N GLU A 63 1.62 -2.27 -4.38
CA GLU A 63 1.46 -0.91 -4.92
C GLU A 63 0.18 -0.76 -5.74
N ILE A 64 -0.21 -1.78 -6.49
CA ILE A 64 -1.50 -1.81 -7.22
C ILE A 64 -2.67 -1.83 -6.22
N ILE A 65 -2.56 -2.63 -5.15
CA ILE A 65 -3.56 -2.69 -4.07
C ILE A 65 -3.72 -1.31 -3.42
N LEU A 66 -2.63 -0.69 -2.98
CA LEU A 66 -2.65 0.62 -2.32
C LEU A 66 -3.19 1.72 -3.26
N GLU A 67 -2.81 1.68 -4.54
CA GLU A 67 -3.36 2.61 -5.54
C GLU A 67 -4.87 2.44 -5.67
N PHE A 68 -5.37 1.21 -5.83
CA PHE A 68 -6.81 0.96 -6.01
C PHE A 68 -7.63 1.33 -4.75
N VAL A 69 -7.10 1.00 -3.57
CA VAL A 69 -7.71 1.35 -2.27
C VAL A 69 -7.85 2.87 -2.14
N GLY A 70 -6.76 3.62 -2.35
CA GLY A 70 -6.78 5.07 -2.20
C GLY A 70 -7.52 5.80 -3.32
N LYS A 71 -7.39 5.36 -4.56
CA LYS A 71 -7.88 6.09 -5.74
C LYS A 71 -9.31 5.76 -6.10
N ASN A 72 -9.69 4.47 -6.08
CA ASN A 72 -10.95 4.00 -6.67
C ASN A 72 -12.00 3.60 -5.63
N ILE A 73 -11.57 3.14 -4.45
CA ILE A 73 -12.49 2.72 -3.38
C ILE A 73 -12.73 3.87 -2.39
N HIS A 74 -11.67 4.30 -1.70
CA HIS A 74 -11.67 5.35 -0.68
C HIS A 74 -12.90 5.29 0.26
N LEU A 75 -13.71 6.35 0.35
CA LEU A 75 -14.93 6.43 1.18
C LEU A 75 -16.00 5.40 0.80
N GLY A 76 -15.83 4.66 -0.29
CA GLY A 76 -16.64 3.48 -0.61
C GLY A 76 -16.44 2.33 0.38
N ASN A 77 -15.27 2.23 1.04
CA ASN A 77 -15.01 1.29 2.13
C ASN A 77 -14.01 1.89 3.16
N PRO A 78 -14.48 2.75 4.09
CA PRO A 78 -13.62 3.46 5.05
C PRO A 78 -12.81 2.56 5.99
N LYS A 79 -13.24 1.30 6.19
CA LYS A 79 -12.57 0.33 7.08
C LYS A 79 -11.44 -0.42 6.38
N LEU A 80 -11.33 -0.29 5.06
CA LEU A 80 -10.37 -1.02 4.24
C LEU A 80 -8.90 -0.75 4.62
N PRO A 81 -8.46 0.47 5.00
CA PRO A 81 -7.08 0.70 5.43
C PRO A 81 -6.65 -0.18 6.60
N MET A 82 -7.48 -0.32 7.64
CA MET A 82 -7.18 -1.16 8.80
C MET A 82 -7.06 -2.64 8.40
N TYR A 83 -7.92 -3.10 7.50
CA TYR A 83 -7.85 -4.45 6.96
C TYR A 83 -6.55 -4.68 6.16
N ILE A 84 -6.23 -3.76 5.25
CA ILE A 84 -5.02 -3.85 4.40
C ILE A 84 -3.75 -3.82 5.25
N GLN A 85 -3.70 -2.98 6.29
CA GLN A 85 -2.62 -2.98 7.27
C GLN A 85 -2.43 -4.37 7.90
N SER A 86 -3.50 -4.91 8.50
CA SER A 86 -3.45 -6.24 9.14
C SER A 86 -3.01 -7.34 8.18
N ARG A 87 -3.46 -7.29 6.91
CA ARG A 87 -3.06 -8.25 5.88
C ARG A 87 -1.61 -8.07 5.44
N TYR A 88 -1.11 -6.85 5.41
CA TYR A 88 0.30 -6.57 5.16
C TYR A 88 1.19 -7.12 6.28
N ASP A 89 0.78 -6.98 7.54
CA ASP A 89 1.53 -7.53 8.68
C ASP A 89 1.61 -9.07 8.61
N ILE A 90 0.52 -9.75 8.24
CA ILE A 90 0.52 -11.19 7.98
C ILE A 90 1.51 -11.54 6.85
N PHE A 91 1.47 -10.81 5.73
CA PHE A 91 2.41 -11.00 4.64
C PHE A 91 3.86 -10.83 5.09
N LYS A 92 4.15 -9.75 5.83
CA LYS A 92 5.48 -9.45 6.35
C LYS A 92 5.99 -10.56 7.28
N ASN A 93 5.12 -11.08 8.15
CA ASN A 93 5.47 -12.19 9.04
C ASN A 93 5.77 -13.48 8.27
N ILE A 94 5.03 -13.77 7.19
CA ILE A 94 5.34 -14.91 6.31
C ILE A 94 6.73 -14.72 5.70
N VAL A 95 7.04 -13.54 5.16
CA VAL A 95 8.35 -13.25 4.55
C VAL A 95 9.49 -13.47 5.56
N ILE A 96 9.38 -12.85 6.75
CA ILE A 96 10.39 -12.96 7.81
C ILE A 96 10.51 -14.39 8.34
N GLY A 97 9.42 -15.18 8.29
CA GLY A 97 9.37 -16.58 8.72
C GLY A 97 10.18 -17.58 7.87
N GLY A 98 10.94 -17.11 6.87
CA GLY A 98 11.91 -17.95 6.15
C GLY A 98 12.02 -17.73 4.65
N TYR A 99 11.39 -16.68 4.10
CA TYR A 99 11.44 -16.38 2.66
C TYR A 99 12.24 -15.13 2.31
N VAL A 100 12.94 -14.54 3.28
CA VAL A 100 13.89 -13.45 3.01
C VAL A 100 14.92 -13.92 1.96
N ASP A 101 15.11 -13.11 0.92
CA ASP A 101 15.96 -13.39 -0.25
C ASP A 101 15.53 -14.60 -1.12
N ASN A 102 14.39 -15.23 -0.78
CA ASN A 102 13.82 -16.39 -1.47
C ASN A 102 12.34 -16.14 -1.83
N GLU A 103 11.98 -14.89 -2.11
CA GLU A 103 10.59 -14.47 -2.29
C GLU A 103 9.90 -15.20 -3.45
N LEU A 104 10.64 -15.59 -4.49
CA LEU A 104 10.08 -16.32 -5.63
C LEU A 104 9.45 -17.65 -5.20
N ILE A 105 9.95 -18.31 -4.16
CA ILE A 105 9.44 -19.59 -3.65
C ILE A 105 8.06 -19.41 -3.00
N MET A 106 7.75 -18.22 -2.47
CA MET A 106 6.45 -17.92 -1.84
C MET A 106 5.26 -18.10 -2.79
N ARG A 107 5.47 -18.14 -4.10
CA ARG A 107 4.41 -18.43 -5.08
C ARG A 107 3.75 -19.79 -4.87
N ASN A 108 4.42 -20.73 -4.21
CA ASN A 108 3.88 -22.05 -3.87
C ASN A 108 3.33 -22.13 -2.44
N ASN A 109 3.54 -21.10 -1.61
CA ASN A 109 3.00 -21.07 -0.26
C ASN A 109 1.46 -20.88 -0.29
N PRO A 110 0.67 -21.84 0.23
CA PRO A 110 -0.79 -21.75 0.20
C PRO A 110 -1.33 -20.54 0.98
N LYS A 111 -0.69 -20.16 2.10
CA LYS A 111 -1.07 -18.99 2.90
C LYS A 111 -0.96 -17.71 2.05
N ILE A 112 0.09 -17.59 1.23
CA ILE A 112 0.28 -16.45 0.32
C ILE A 112 -0.78 -16.42 -0.78
N ARG A 113 -1.03 -17.55 -1.45
CA ARG A 113 -2.07 -17.62 -2.50
C ARG A 113 -3.45 -17.23 -1.96
N GLN A 114 -3.81 -17.78 -0.80
CA GLN A 114 -5.09 -17.49 -0.13
C GLN A 114 -5.17 -16.04 0.37
N LEU A 115 -4.07 -15.49 0.90
CA LEU A 115 -4.01 -14.11 1.37
C LEU A 115 -4.35 -13.12 0.24
N PHE A 116 -3.69 -13.25 -0.91
CA PHE A 116 -3.95 -12.37 -2.04
C PHE A 116 -5.31 -12.63 -2.68
N ALA A 117 -5.77 -13.90 -2.77
CA ALA A 117 -7.12 -14.21 -3.25
C ALA A 117 -8.21 -13.52 -2.42
N GLU A 118 -8.04 -13.49 -1.10
CA GLU A 118 -8.95 -12.82 -0.18
C GLU A 118 -8.95 -11.31 -0.38
N ILE A 119 -7.76 -10.68 -0.39
CA ILE A 119 -7.62 -9.24 -0.62
C ILE A 119 -8.28 -8.86 -1.95
N ILE A 120 -7.92 -9.53 -3.04
CA ILE A 120 -8.42 -9.22 -4.38
C ILE A 120 -9.93 -9.37 -4.47
N SER A 121 -10.50 -10.40 -3.85
CA SER A 121 -11.95 -10.61 -3.78
C SER A 121 -12.66 -9.48 -3.03
N ILE A 122 -12.12 -9.03 -1.89
CA ILE A 122 -12.67 -7.90 -1.12
C ILE A 122 -12.58 -6.59 -1.92
N LEU A 123 -11.49 -6.35 -2.64
CA LEU A 123 -11.36 -5.17 -3.50
C LEU A 123 -12.39 -5.21 -4.65
N CYS A 124 -12.58 -6.37 -5.28
CA CYS A 124 -13.60 -6.57 -6.32
C CYS A 124 -15.02 -6.38 -5.80
N GLN A 125 -15.31 -6.71 -4.54
CA GLN A 125 -16.65 -6.55 -3.93
C GLN A 125 -16.87 -5.16 -3.31
N SER A 126 -15.81 -4.42 -3.01
CA SER A 126 -15.91 -3.10 -2.38
C SER A 126 -16.63 -2.11 -3.29
N ARG A 127 -17.42 -1.20 -2.69
CA ARG A 127 -18.09 -0.12 -3.41
C ARG A 127 -17.03 0.83 -3.99
N LYS A 128 -17.06 1.03 -5.30
CA LYS A 128 -16.19 2.00 -5.97
C LYS A 128 -16.83 3.38 -5.92
N LYS A 129 -15.99 4.38 -5.94
CA LYS A 129 -16.34 5.78 -6.02
C LYS A 129 -15.69 6.39 -7.25
N HIS A 130 -16.07 7.63 -7.57
CA HIS A 130 -15.39 8.34 -8.64
C HIS A 130 -13.87 8.38 -8.33
N PRO A 131 -13.01 7.94 -9.26
CA PRO A 131 -11.59 7.90 -9.01
C PRO A 131 -11.04 9.30 -8.73
N PHE A 132 -10.14 9.41 -7.76
CA PHE A 132 -9.40 10.67 -7.59
C PHE A 132 -8.56 10.97 -8.83
N SER A 133 -8.52 12.25 -9.18
CA SER A 133 -7.60 12.82 -10.17
C SER A 133 -6.60 13.72 -9.46
N LYS A 134 -5.40 13.89 -10.03
CA LYS A 134 -4.39 14.77 -9.45
C LYS A 134 -4.94 16.20 -9.49
N VAL A 135 -4.98 16.88 -8.35
CA VAL A 135 -5.36 18.29 -8.30
C VAL A 135 -4.32 19.11 -9.07
N LYS A 136 -4.80 19.99 -9.95
CA LYS A 136 -3.94 20.88 -10.72
C LYS A 136 -3.35 21.95 -9.79
N PHE A 137 -2.10 22.27 -10.03
CA PHE A 137 -1.32 23.26 -9.28
C PHE A 137 -0.59 24.15 -10.27
N ASP A 138 -0.61 25.46 -10.05
CA ASP A 138 0.13 26.43 -10.86
C ASP A 138 1.47 26.74 -10.18
N LYS A 139 2.57 26.59 -10.91
CA LYS A 139 3.91 26.91 -10.39
C LYS A 139 4.10 28.40 -10.11
N ALA A 140 3.28 29.27 -10.69
CA ALA A 140 3.25 30.69 -10.37
C ALA A 140 2.95 30.93 -8.87
N ASP A 141 2.22 30.01 -8.23
CA ASP A 141 1.85 30.06 -6.82
C ASP A 141 3.04 29.77 -5.87
N PHE A 142 4.24 29.50 -6.39
CA PHE A 142 5.46 29.52 -5.55
C PHE A 142 5.91 30.94 -5.22
N ASN A 143 5.43 31.95 -5.96
CA ASN A 143 5.64 33.35 -5.62
C ASN A 143 4.59 33.79 -4.61
N MET A 144 5.03 34.41 -3.51
CA MET A 144 4.16 34.89 -2.43
C MET A 144 3.07 35.86 -2.92
N THR A 145 3.37 36.70 -3.90
CA THR A 145 2.41 37.66 -4.46
C THR A 145 1.21 36.97 -5.14
N ASN A 146 1.45 35.86 -5.84
CA ASN A 146 0.37 35.09 -6.47
C ASN A 146 -0.34 34.21 -5.43
N LEU A 147 0.43 33.70 -4.45
CA LEU A 147 -0.08 32.84 -3.40
C LEU A 147 -1.07 33.57 -2.49
N SER A 148 -0.87 34.87 -2.23
CA SER A 148 -1.72 35.65 -1.32
C SER A 148 -3.19 35.68 -1.74
N GLU A 149 -3.51 35.60 -3.03
CA GLU A 149 -4.89 35.56 -3.53
C GLU A 149 -5.61 34.24 -3.20
N LYS A 150 -4.86 33.18 -2.86
CA LYS A 150 -5.39 31.86 -2.54
C LYS A 150 -5.51 31.59 -1.04
N LEU A 151 -4.94 32.45 -0.20
CA LEU A 151 -5.01 32.32 1.25
C LEU A 151 -6.44 32.61 1.73
N LYS A 152 -6.99 31.69 2.54
CA LYS A 152 -8.36 31.78 3.05
C LYS A 152 -8.45 31.60 4.55
N ALA A 153 -7.38 31.14 5.22
CA ALA A 153 -7.37 30.96 6.65
C ALA A 153 -7.49 32.32 7.35
N PRO A 154 -8.43 32.49 8.29
CA PRO A 154 -8.65 33.78 8.97
C PRO A 154 -7.52 34.14 9.95
N ASN A 155 -6.69 33.17 10.35
CA ASN A 155 -5.60 33.35 11.29
C ASN A 155 -4.58 32.20 11.15
N ILE A 156 -3.49 32.28 11.91
CA ILE A 156 -2.35 31.34 11.87
C ILE A 156 -2.45 30.15 12.86
N SER A 157 -3.58 29.98 13.55
CA SER A 157 -3.68 29.03 14.67
C SER A 157 -3.72 27.56 14.22
N TYR A 158 -4.07 27.28 12.96
CA TYR A 158 -4.28 25.93 12.45
C TYR A 158 -2.98 25.12 12.32
N ALA A 159 -1.84 25.78 12.03
CA ALA A 159 -0.53 25.12 11.98
C ALA A 159 0.13 24.98 13.35
N ASN A 160 -0.17 25.86 14.31
CA ASN A 160 0.56 25.98 15.58
C ASN A 160 0.60 24.70 16.42
N GLN A 161 -0.39 23.82 16.26
CA GLN A 161 -0.52 22.59 17.03
C GLN A 161 0.46 21.49 16.60
N ILE A 162 1.01 21.59 15.39
CA ILE A 162 1.87 20.55 14.80
C ILE A 162 3.20 21.06 14.26
N PHE A 163 3.38 22.38 14.17
CA PHE A 163 4.62 23.00 13.70
C PHE A 163 5.69 22.95 14.80
N MET A 164 6.85 22.38 14.48
CA MET A 164 8.00 22.26 15.37
C MET A 164 8.97 23.42 15.18
N LYS A 165 9.83 23.67 16.17
CA LYS A 165 10.84 24.74 16.11
C LYS A 165 11.82 24.56 14.95
N GLU A 166 12.12 23.31 14.60
CA GLU A 166 13.03 22.92 13.53
C GLU A 166 12.38 22.93 12.13
N ASP A 167 11.06 23.14 12.03
CA ASP A 167 10.36 23.22 10.76
C ASP A 167 10.69 24.55 10.05
N GLN A 168 10.89 24.50 8.72
CA GLN A 168 11.17 25.70 7.95
C GLN A 168 9.92 26.56 7.79
N ASN A 169 10.00 27.84 8.17
CA ASN A 169 8.88 28.80 8.14
C ASN A 169 8.15 28.90 6.79
N ILE A 170 8.81 28.59 5.68
CA ILE A 170 8.20 28.62 4.35
C ILE A 170 7.02 27.64 4.21
N PHE A 171 6.99 26.55 4.99
CA PHE A 171 5.88 25.59 4.98
C PHE A 171 4.72 26.01 5.86
N PHE A 172 4.92 26.98 6.75
CA PHE A 172 3.94 27.36 7.75
C PHE A 172 2.62 27.80 7.10
N VAL A 173 2.69 28.68 6.09
CA VAL A 173 1.50 29.20 5.40
C VAL A 173 0.70 28.06 4.75
N ALA A 174 1.37 27.17 4.01
CA ALA A 174 0.71 26.06 3.33
C ALA A 174 0.10 25.05 4.33
N ILE A 175 0.77 24.79 5.45
CA ILE A 175 0.27 23.90 6.50
C ILE A 175 -0.89 24.55 7.26
N ASN A 176 -0.85 25.86 7.49
CA ASN A 176 -1.93 26.59 8.14
C ASN A 176 -3.20 26.57 7.28
N GLU A 177 -3.06 26.83 5.98
CA GLU A 177 -4.18 26.75 5.04
C GLU A 177 -4.72 25.32 4.91
N LEU A 178 -3.85 24.32 4.86
CA LEU A 178 -4.25 22.92 4.90
C LEU A 178 -5.05 22.61 6.17
N GLY A 179 -4.56 23.04 7.34
CA GLY A 179 -5.24 22.86 8.62
C GLY A 179 -6.61 23.54 8.65
N TYR A 180 -6.72 24.78 8.17
CA TYR A 180 -8.00 25.49 8.05
C TYR A 180 -9.01 24.68 7.23
N HIS A 181 -8.59 24.16 6.06
CA HIS A 181 -9.44 23.39 5.16
C HIS A 181 -9.79 21.96 5.66
N LEU A 182 -9.11 21.50 6.71
CA LEU A 182 -9.40 20.24 7.40
C LEU A 182 -10.17 20.45 8.71
N SER A 183 -10.28 21.70 9.17
CA SER A 183 -10.90 22.03 10.45
C SER A 183 -12.42 22.17 10.34
N LYS A 184 -13.08 22.18 11.51
CA LYS A 184 -14.51 22.45 11.63
C LYS A 184 -14.94 23.81 11.07
N ASP A 185 -14.02 24.76 10.96
CA ASP A 185 -14.30 26.10 10.47
C ASP A 185 -14.53 26.09 8.95
N ASN A 186 -13.89 25.15 8.22
CA ASN A 186 -14.02 25.06 6.76
C ASN A 186 -13.60 23.70 6.20
N TYR A 187 -14.42 22.66 6.35
CA TYR A 187 -14.17 21.37 5.69
C TYR A 187 -14.21 21.52 4.15
N ASN A 188 -13.03 21.53 3.51
CA ASN A 188 -12.90 21.71 2.07
C ASN A 188 -11.81 20.80 1.48
N GLY A 189 -12.20 19.56 1.15
CA GLY A 189 -11.31 18.52 0.64
C GLY A 189 -10.55 18.92 -0.63
N PRO A 190 -11.19 19.48 -1.68
CA PRO A 190 -10.49 19.90 -2.89
C PRO A 190 -9.37 20.92 -2.64
N VAL A 191 -9.60 21.92 -1.78
CA VAL A 191 -8.59 22.93 -1.46
C VAL A 191 -7.51 22.37 -0.53
N ALA A 192 -7.86 21.50 0.42
CA ALA A 192 -6.87 20.75 1.21
C ALA A 192 -5.93 19.92 0.30
N CYS A 193 -6.48 19.22 -0.70
CA CYS A 193 -5.69 18.48 -1.68
C CYS A 193 -4.78 19.40 -2.52
N TYR A 194 -5.22 20.62 -2.84
CA TYR A 194 -4.38 21.62 -3.50
C TYR A 194 -3.14 21.97 -2.66
N TRP A 195 -3.29 22.23 -1.36
CA TRP A 195 -2.17 22.56 -0.47
C TRP A 195 -1.19 21.40 -0.29
N VAL A 196 -1.68 20.15 -0.32
CA VAL A 196 -0.81 18.98 -0.38
C VAL A 196 0.00 18.95 -1.68
N GLU A 197 -0.62 19.22 -2.83
CA GLU A 197 0.11 19.28 -4.11
C GLU A 197 1.12 20.43 -4.15
N TRP A 198 0.78 21.59 -3.58
CA TRP A 198 1.70 22.72 -3.42
C TRP A 198 2.97 22.28 -2.67
N LEU A 199 2.83 21.63 -1.51
CA LEU A 199 3.94 21.14 -0.71
C LEU A 199 4.79 20.11 -1.46
N LEU A 200 4.16 19.12 -2.09
CA LEU A 200 4.86 18.06 -2.82
C LEU A 200 5.60 18.59 -4.06
N GLU A 201 5.04 19.56 -4.79
CA GLU A 201 5.70 20.16 -5.95
C GLU A 201 6.76 21.18 -5.55
N TYR A 202 6.58 21.90 -4.44
CA TYR A 202 7.60 22.80 -3.89
C TYR A 202 8.88 22.02 -3.57
N GLU A 203 8.77 20.95 -2.78
CA GLU A 203 9.93 20.12 -2.43
C GLU A 203 10.60 19.51 -3.68
N ASN A 204 9.79 19.09 -4.65
CA ASN A 204 10.30 18.61 -5.94
C ASN A 204 11.08 19.68 -6.70
N SER A 205 10.61 20.93 -6.70
CA SER A 205 11.29 22.07 -7.31
C SER A 205 12.65 22.33 -6.64
N MET A 206 12.69 22.32 -5.30
CA MET A 206 13.91 22.54 -4.53
C MET A 206 14.94 21.41 -4.71
N LYS A 207 14.48 20.15 -4.75
CA LYS A 207 15.35 19.00 -5.06
C LYS A 207 16.00 19.12 -6.44
N LYS A 208 15.28 19.62 -7.45
CA LYS A 208 15.87 19.89 -8.78
C LYS A 208 16.95 20.97 -8.74
N ARG A 209 16.82 21.92 -7.81
CA ARG A 209 17.83 22.96 -7.52
C ARG A 209 18.94 22.47 -6.59
N LYS A 210 18.99 21.18 -6.26
CA LYS A 210 19.93 20.56 -5.30
C LYS A 210 19.88 21.19 -3.90
N GLN A 211 18.74 21.80 -3.55
CA GLN A 211 18.51 22.34 -2.21
C GLN A 211 17.82 21.29 -1.35
N ASN A 212 18.38 21.03 -0.17
CA ASN A 212 17.78 20.10 0.77
C ASN A 212 16.59 20.78 1.47
N VAL A 213 15.47 20.07 1.51
CA VAL A 213 14.23 20.53 2.12
C VAL A 213 13.79 19.48 3.12
N THR A 214 13.79 19.86 4.39
CA THR A 214 13.48 18.97 5.50
C THR A 214 12.59 19.66 6.51
N CYS A 215 11.76 18.89 7.19
CA CYS A 215 11.07 19.30 8.40
C CYS A 215 11.83 18.83 9.66
N GLY A 216 11.38 19.25 10.83
CA GLY A 216 11.76 18.71 12.12
C GLY A 216 11.50 17.21 12.19
N ARG A 217 12.32 16.50 12.97
CA ARG A 217 12.32 15.03 13.03
C ARG A 217 11.01 14.50 13.63
N ARG A 218 10.24 13.73 12.84
CA ARG A 218 9.02 13.04 13.29
C ARG A 218 9.31 11.59 13.67
N SER A 219 9.84 11.38 14.88
CA SER A 219 10.32 10.07 15.37
C SER A 219 9.24 8.99 15.47
N TYR A 220 7.96 9.37 15.54
CA TYR A 220 6.83 8.44 15.61
C TYR A 220 6.56 7.73 14.28
N VAL A 221 7.08 8.24 13.16
CA VAL A 221 6.83 7.68 11.83
C VAL A 221 7.67 6.40 11.65
N PRO A 222 7.06 5.26 11.25
CA PRO A 222 7.72 3.96 11.17
C PRO A 222 8.57 3.80 9.90
N VAL A 223 9.52 4.72 9.69
CA VAL A 223 10.49 4.74 8.57
C VAL A 223 11.91 4.85 9.12
N ASN A 224 12.92 4.68 8.26
CA ASN A 224 14.31 4.81 8.69
C ASN A 224 14.57 6.21 9.25
N SER A 225 15.50 6.33 10.21
CA SER A 225 15.81 7.60 10.88
C SER A 225 16.21 8.74 9.94
N LYS A 226 16.78 8.43 8.77
CA LYS A 226 17.13 9.41 7.73
C LYS A 226 15.92 9.97 6.98
N ASP A 227 14.82 9.21 6.95
CA ASP A 227 13.61 9.52 6.20
C ASP A 227 12.56 10.24 7.07
N GLN A 228 12.79 10.37 8.39
CA GLN A 228 11.87 10.98 9.37
C GLN A 228 11.79 12.51 9.30
N MET A 229 12.56 13.15 8.42
CA MET A 229 12.59 14.61 8.23
C MET A 229 12.00 15.02 6.86
N ASP A 230 11.25 14.13 6.20
CA ASP A 230 10.56 14.43 4.95
C ASP A 230 9.32 15.32 5.20
N ILE A 231 9.15 16.39 4.42
CA ILE A 231 8.08 17.38 4.63
C ILE A 231 6.66 16.79 4.58
N VAL A 232 6.49 15.62 3.95
CA VAL A 232 5.19 14.93 3.90
C VAL A 232 4.70 14.53 5.30
N TRP A 233 5.59 14.43 6.29
CA TRP A 233 5.20 14.16 7.67
C TRP A 233 4.46 15.32 8.31
N MET A 234 4.70 16.58 7.90
CA MET A 234 3.90 17.71 8.34
C MET A 234 2.45 17.61 7.87
N VAL A 235 2.24 17.08 6.64
CA VAL A 235 0.90 16.77 6.11
C VAL A 235 0.23 15.67 6.94
N TRP A 236 0.96 14.60 7.28
CA TRP A 236 0.42 13.53 8.12
C TRP A 236 0.11 13.99 9.54
N ASP A 237 0.93 14.87 10.11
CA ASP A 237 0.70 15.42 11.44
C ASP A 237 -0.61 16.22 11.52
N ILE A 238 -0.86 17.13 10.57
CA ILE A 238 -2.12 17.89 10.57
C ILE A 238 -3.32 16.97 10.32
N LEU A 239 -3.18 15.95 9.46
CA LEU A 239 -4.22 14.93 9.26
C LEU A 239 -4.51 14.15 10.55
N LEU A 240 -3.47 13.73 11.28
CA LEU A 240 -3.61 13.01 12.54
C LEU A 240 -4.22 13.90 13.64
N TYR A 241 -3.84 15.17 13.69
CA TYR A 241 -4.39 16.15 14.62
C TYR A 241 -5.89 16.35 14.38
N GLU A 242 -6.31 16.63 13.15
CA GLU A 242 -7.72 16.84 12.81
C GLU A 242 -8.54 15.54 12.95
N ALA A 243 -7.96 14.39 12.61
CA ALA A 243 -8.59 13.09 12.83
C ALA A 243 -8.89 12.82 14.32
N LYS A 244 -7.94 13.18 15.20
CA LYS A 244 -8.07 13.05 16.65
C LYS A 244 -9.21 13.93 17.17
N ASN A 245 -9.32 15.15 16.66
CA ASN A 245 -10.40 16.08 17.03
C ASN A 245 -11.77 15.65 16.50
N LYS A 246 -11.81 14.87 15.42
CA LYS A 246 -13.05 14.42 14.79
C LYS A 246 -13.69 13.23 15.51
N SER A 247 -12.98 12.10 15.67
CA SER A 247 -13.41 11.00 16.53
C SER A 247 -12.33 9.92 16.70
N THR A 248 -12.50 9.05 17.70
CA THR A 248 -11.65 7.86 17.92
C THR A 248 -11.64 6.90 16.72
N GLY A 249 -12.70 6.87 15.92
CA GLY A 249 -12.76 6.09 14.69
C GLY A 249 -11.90 6.67 13.56
N HIS A 250 -11.95 7.99 13.36
CA HIS A 250 -11.15 8.66 12.32
C HIS A 250 -9.66 8.50 12.55
N ILE A 251 -9.19 8.74 13.78
CA ILE A 251 -7.77 8.59 14.11
C ILE A 251 -7.26 7.15 13.91
N LYS A 252 -8.07 6.12 14.19
CA LYS A 252 -7.71 4.72 13.93
C LYS A 252 -7.52 4.44 12.44
N ILE A 253 -8.44 4.93 11.60
CA ILE A 253 -8.36 4.73 10.15
C ILE A 253 -7.18 5.51 9.55
N ILE A 254 -6.96 6.76 10.00
CA ILE A 254 -5.89 7.61 9.47
C ILE A 254 -4.51 7.12 9.91
N ARG A 255 -4.37 6.56 11.12
CA ARG A 255 -3.15 5.84 11.52
C ARG A 255 -2.89 4.62 10.63
N ALA A 256 -3.92 3.81 10.37
CA ALA A 256 -3.78 2.67 9.44
C ALA A 256 -3.38 3.13 8.03
N LEU A 257 -3.91 4.26 7.56
CA LEU A 257 -3.49 4.88 6.29
C LEU A 257 -2.02 5.32 6.31
N LEU A 258 -1.55 5.93 7.41
CA LEU A 258 -0.14 6.29 7.59
C LEU A 258 0.75 5.05 7.57
N ASP A 259 0.37 3.98 8.28
CA ASP A 259 1.15 2.75 8.38
C ASP A 259 1.32 2.10 7.00
N ILE A 260 0.23 1.98 6.24
CA ILE A 260 0.31 1.45 4.87
C ILE A 260 1.00 2.43 3.91
N PHE A 261 0.94 3.73 4.17
CA PHE A 261 1.69 4.75 3.41
C PHE A 261 3.20 4.65 3.65
N CYS A 262 3.64 4.15 4.81
CA CYS A 262 5.04 3.97 5.17
C CYS A 262 5.66 2.64 4.67
N ILE A 263 4.86 1.70 4.17
CA ILE A 263 5.33 0.39 3.66
C ILE A 263 6.51 0.58 2.70
N ARG A 264 7.68 -0.01 2.97
CA ARG A 264 8.88 0.09 2.12
C ARG A 264 9.21 1.53 1.66
N TRP A 265 9.10 2.48 2.57
CA TRP A 265 9.26 3.91 2.27
C TRP A 265 10.52 4.27 1.48
N SER A 266 10.36 5.26 0.58
CA SER A 266 11.42 6.05 -0.04
C SER A 266 10.84 7.39 -0.48
N SER A 267 11.65 8.45 -0.63
CA SER A 267 11.13 9.79 -0.96
C SER A 267 10.31 9.85 -2.25
N GLY A 268 10.52 8.94 -3.21
CA GLY A 268 9.73 8.85 -4.44
C GLY A 268 8.31 8.31 -4.25
N ILE A 269 8.04 7.59 -3.16
CA ILE A 269 6.78 6.89 -2.93
C ILE A 269 5.62 7.84 -2.63
N LYS A 270 5.86 8.97 -1.94
CA LYS A 270 4.79 9.93 -1.60
C LYS A 270 3.98 10.40 -2.81
N LYS A 271 4.62 10.61 -3.96
CA LYS A 271 3.93 11.00 -5.19
C LYS A 271 3.08 9.86 -5.77
N ARG A 272 3.51 8.62 -5.60
CA ARG A 272 2.77 7.43 -6.06
C ARG A 272 1.60 7.11 -5.14
N ARG A 273 1.77 7.32 -3.83
CA ARG A 273 0.78 7.04 -2.79
C ARG A 273 -0.06 8.26 -2.38
N ARG A 274 -0.06 9.34 -3.18
CA ARG A 274 -0.88 10.54 -2.94
C ARG A 274 -2.36 10.23 -2.69
N TRP A 275 -2.87 9.18 -3.32
CA TRP A 275 -4.28 8.78 -3.18
C TRP A 275 -4.62 8.35 -1.76
N LEU A 276 -3.66 7.86 -0.98
CA LEU A 276 -3.86 7.58 0.44
C LEU A 276 -3.98 8.87 1.27
N ILE A 277 -3.24 9.92 0.89
CA ILE A 277 -3.36 11.25 1.51
C ILE A 277 -4.72 11.86 1.14
N TYR A 278 -5.13 11.78 -0.11
CA TYR A 278 -6.44 12.28 -0.55
C TYR A 278 -7.58 11.54 0.15
N PHE A 279 -7.43 10.23 0.35
CA PHE A 279 -8.37 9.44 1.13
C PHE A 279 -8.42 9.91 2.60
N ALA A 280 -7.27 10.17 3.23
CA ALA A 280 -7.23 10.74 4.58
C ALA A 280 -7.93 12.11 4.67
N ILE A 281 -7.73 12.98 3.68
CA ILE A 281 -8.43 14.27 3.56
C ILE A 281 -9.94 14.06 3.48
N SER A 282 -10.40 13.22 2.53
CA SER A 282 -11.83 12.92 2.36
C SER A 282 -12.47 12.29 3.60
N LEU A 283 -11.74 11.51 4.39
CA LEU A 283 -12.24 11.00 5.68
C LEU A 283 -12.50 12.12 6.69
N ILE A 284 -11.73 13.21 6.63
CA ILE A 284 -11.90 14.36 7.51
C ILE A 284 -12.97 15.31 6.97
N THR A 285 -12.99 15.58 5.66
CA THR A 285 -13.83 16.65 5.10
C THR A 285 -15.23 16.20 4.71
N ASP A 286 -15.38 14.94 4.31
CA ASP A 286 -16.61 14.47 3.69
C ASP A 286 -17.43 13.59 4.64
N LYS A 287 -18.75 13.57 4.45
CA LYS A 287 -19.63 12.62 5.14
C LYS A 287 -19.52 11.25 4.50
N PHE A 288 -19.40 10.20 5.30
CA PHE A 288 -19.40 8.82 4.83
C PHE A 288 -20.20 7.89 5.74
N ASN A 289 -20.58 6.73 5.20
CA ASN A 289 -21.32 5.72 5.94
C ASN A 289 -20.36 4.88 6.80
N THR A 290 -20.52 4.96 8.13
CA THR A 290 -19.72 4.22 9.11
C THR A 290 -20.16 2.76 9.29
N ILE A 291 -21.38 2.43 8.86
CA ILE A 291 -22.02 1.11 8.96
C ILE A 291 -21.56 0.20 7.81
N THR A 292 -20.99 0.76 6.73
CA THR A 292 -20.56 -0.02 5.57
C THR A 292 -19.72 -1.24 6.01
N PRO A 293 -20.16 -2.46 5.64
CA PRO A 293 -19.45 -3.68 5.97
C PRO A 293 -18.16 -3.76 5.16
N LEU A 294 -17.13 -4.40 5.73
CA LEU A 294 -15.83 -4.56 5.06
C LEU A 294 -15.96 -5.44 3.80
N PHE A 295 -16.81 -6.46 3.86
CA PHE A 295 -17.10 -7.39 2.78
C PHE A 295 -18.60 -7.71 2.78
N THR A 296 -19.15 -7.99 1.60
CA THR A 296 -20.58 -8.29 1.41
C THR A 296 -20.84 -9.78 1.30
N ASN A 297 -19.95 -10.56 0.69
CA ASN A 297 -20.17 -12.00 0.45
C ASN A 297 -19.00 -12.85 0.97
N LYS A 298 -19.05 -13.18 2.27
CA LYS A 298 -18.03 -14.00 2.95
C LYS A 298 -17.91 -15.41 2.36
N ASN A 299 -19.03 -16.02 1.97
CA ASN A 299 -19.04 -17.38 1.40
C ASN A 299 -18.31 -17.42 0.05
N GLN A 300 -18.56 -16.43 -0.81
CA GLN A 300 -17.84 -16.31 -2.07
C GLN A 300 -16.33 -16.13 -1.83
N ILE A 301 -15.93 -15.33 -0.86
CA ILE A 301 -14.51 -15.14 -0.51
C ILE A 301 -13.88 -16.47 -0.06
N SER A 302 -14.54 -17.25 0.81
CA SER A 302 -14.06 -18.58 1.22
C SER A 302 -13.88 -19.51 0.02
N HIS A 303 -14.89 -19.54 -0.84
CA HIS A 303 -14.89 -20.37 -2.03
C HIS A 303 -13.74 -20.04 -3.00
N ILE A 304 -13.47 -18.75 -3.20
CA ILE A 304 -12.36 -18.29 -4.05
C ILE A 304 -11.01 -18.67 -3.43
N LYS A 305 -10.86 -18.55 -2.10
CA LYS A 305 -9.64 -18.98 -1.40
C LYS A 305 -9.39 -20.48 -1.54
N GLU A 306 -10.44 -21.29 -1.43
CA GLU A 306 -10.36 -22.74 -1.58
C GLU A 306 -9.99 -23.14 -3.02
N LYS A 307 -10.56 -22.44 -4.01
CA LYS A 307 -10.37 -22.73 -5.43
C LYS A 307 -9.23 -21.98 -6.10
N ILE A 308 -8.46 -21.15 -5.39
CA ILE A 308 -7.43 -20.29 -5.98
C ILE A 308 -6.42 -21.06 -6.84
N ASN A 309 -6.11 -22.31 -6.49
CA ASN A 309 -5.18 -23.14 -7.24
C ASN A 309 -5.63 -23.43 -8.68
N ILE A 310 -6.93 -23.31 -9.01
CA ILE A 310 -7.42 -23.40 -10.40
C ILE A 310 -6.80 -22.30 -11.27
N ILE A 311 -6.70 -21.07 -10.75
CA ILE A 311 -6.06 -19.95 -11.44
C ILE A 311 -4.56 -20.21 -11.61
N TYR A 312 -3.90 -20.72 -10.57
CA TYR A 312 -2.47 -21.03 -10.64
C TYR A 312 -2.18 -22.17 -11.62
N LYS A 313 -3.08 -23.14 -11.80
CA LYS A 313 -2.99 -24.16 -12.87
C LYS A 313 -3.05 -23.53 -14.27
N GLN A 314 -3.84 -22.47 -14.46
CA GLN A 314 -3.90 -21.77 -15.74
C GLN A 314 -2.57 -21.05 -16.02
N ILE A 315 -2.03 -20.33 -15.03
CA ILE A 315 -0.75 -19.63 -15.12
C ILE A 315 0.40 -20.60 -15.34
N LYS A 316 0.38 -21.75 -14.64
CA LYS A 316 1.39 -22.81 -14.73
C LYS A 316 1.62 -23.31 -16.16
N LYS A 317 0.64 -23.21 -17.07
CA LYS A 317 0.83 -23.56 -18.49
C LYS A 317 1.97 -22.80 -19.17
N ASN A 318 2.35 -21.64 -18.63
CA ASN A 318 3.45 -20.82 -19.13
C ASN A 318 4.78 -21.05 -18.39
N GLU A 319 4.88 -22.14 -17.61
CA GLU A 319 6.13 -22.52 -16.94
C GLU A 319 7.20 -22.93 -17.95
N VAL A 320 8.46 -22.61 -17.66
CA VAL A 320 9.61 -23.04 -18.46
C VAL A 320 10.35 -24.14 -17.73
N LYS A 321 10.28 -25.37 -18.27
CA LYS A 321 11.00 -26.53 -17.76
C LYS A 321 12.44 -26.61 -18.29
N PRO A 322 13.37 -27.21 -17.53
CA PRO A 322 14.70 -27.55 -18.02
C PRO A 322 14.64 -28.69 -19.05
N ALA A 323 15.67 -28.81 -19.91
CA ALA A 323 15.70 -29.81 -20.99
C ALA A 323 15.87 -31.26 -20.49
N THR A 324 16.37 -31.44 -19.26
CA THR A 324 16.56 -32.74 -18.59
C THR A 324 15.74 -32.77 -17.30
N ASP A 325 14.49 -33.17 -17.39
CA ASP A 325 13.51 -33.11 -16.29
C ASP A 325 13.94 -33.90 -15.03
N TYR A 326 14.65 -35.02 -15.19
CA TYR A 326 14.92 -35.95 -14.07
C TYR A 326 16.03 -35.48 -13.10
N LEU A 327 17.11 -34.87 -13.60
CA LEU A 327 18.20 -34.37 -12.75
C LEU A 327 17.87 -33.02 -12.10
N PHE A 328 17.17 -32.16 -12.83
CA PHE A 328 16.92 -30.79 -12.39
C PHE A 328 15.76 -30.70 -11.39
N ASN A 329 14.71 -31.52 -11.57
CA ASN A 329 13.62 -31.59 -10.59
C ASN A 329 14.17 -31.94 -9.21
N ASN A 330 15.07 -32.92 -9.10
CA ASN A 330 15.59 -33.33 -7.79
C ASN A 330 16.32 -32.20 -7.05
N SER A 331 17.19 -31.42 -7.70
CA SER A 331 17.96 -30.39 -6.99
C SER A 331 17.10 -29.19 -6.53
N PHE A 332 16.23 -28.66 -7.40
CA PHE A 332 15.44 -27.47 -7.10
C PHE A 332 14.26 -27.79 -6.19
N THR A 333 13.59 -28.92 -6.42
CA THR A 333 12.52 -29.39 -5.52
C THR A 333 13.09 -29.77 -4.16
N ASN A 334 14.28 -30.38 -4.07
CA ASN A 334 14.89 -30.66 -2.77
C ASN A 334 15.23 -29.38 -2.01
N ASN A 335 15.75 -28.34 -2.65
CA ASN A 335 16.04 -27.08 -1.97
C ASN A 335 14.77 -26.37 -1.49
N ALA A 336 13.74 -26.27 -2.34
CA ALA A 336 12.45 -25.70 -1.95
C ALA A 336 11.77 -26.53 -0.84
N LYS A 337 11.81 -27.86 -0.95
CA LYS A 337 11.27 -28.79 0.06
C LYS A 337 12.05 -28.73 1.37
N ASN A 338 13.37 -28.59 1.33
CA ASN A 338 14.20 -28.41 2.52
C ASN A 338 13.89 -27.09 3.21
N LEU A 339 13.70 -26.01 2.44
CA LEU A 339 13.26 -24.73 2.97
C LEU A 339 11.87 -24.85 3.62
N GLU A 340 10.89 -25.44 2.93
CA GLU A 340 9.54 -25.65 3.47
C GLU A 340 9.53 -26.57 4.71
N ASN A 341 10.36 -27.62 4.73
CA ASN A 341 10.55 -28.48 5.90
C ASN A 341 11.14 -27.69 7.09
N THR A 342 12.05 -26.76 6.82
CA THR A 342 12.65 -25.90 7.85
C THR A 342 11.62 -24.92 8.39
N ILE A 343 10.89 -24.23 7.50
CA ILE A 343 9.83 -23.29 7.86
C ILE A 343 8.72 -24.01 8.65
N SER A 344 8.29 -25.19 8.21
CA SER A 344 7.24 -25.95 8.91
C SER A 344 7.69 -26.44 10.29
N LYS A 345 8.97 -26.77 10.47
CA LYS A 345 9.54 -27.06 11.80
C LYS A 345 9.53 -25.81 12.69
N LEU A 346 9.93 -24.65 12.16
CA LEU A 346 9.90 -23.37 12.88
C LEU A 346 8.47 -22.99 13.29
N ASP A 347 7.50 -23.11 12.38
CA ASP A 347 6.07 -22.88 12.66
C ASP A 347 5.59 -23.78 13.80
N LYS A 348 5.90 -25.09 13.76
CA LYS A 348 5.55 -26.03 14.83
C LYS A 348 6.21 -25.68 16.16
N MET A 349 7.49 -25.30 16.18
CA MET A 349 8.19 -24.89 17.40
C MET A 349 7.60 -23.61 18.00
N SER A 350 7.17 -22.67 17.18
CA SER A 350 6.54 -21.42 17.63
C SER A 350 5.18 -21.63 18.30
N GLN A 351 4.46 -22.70 17.90
CA GLN A 351 3.15 -23.06 18.47
C GLN A 351 3.27 -23.78 19.83
N VAL A 352 4.44 -24.33 20.16
CA VAL A 352 4.70 -25.10 21.39
C VAL A 352 5.37 -24.21 22.45
N GLY A 353 4.94 -22.95 22.59
CA GLY A 353 5.62 -21.92 23.37
C GLY A 353 6.24 -22.36 24.72
N PHE A 354 7.53 -22.00 24.89
CA PHE A 354 8.23 -21.77 26.16
C PHE A 354 8.16 -22.88 27.23
N ILE A 355 9.14 -23.79 27.25
CA ILE A 355 9.46 -24.57 28.46
C ILE A 355 10.38 -23.70 29.32
N PRO A 356 9.99 -23.27 30.53
CA PRO A 356 10.91 -22.61 31.45
C PRO A 356 12.02 -23.60 31.80
N ARG A 357 13.28 -23.21 31.58
CA ARG A 357 14.39 -23.89 32.25
C ARG A 357 14.29 -23.48 33.72
N ASN A 358 13.77 -24.38 34.56
CA ASN A 358 13.93 -24.27 35.99
C ASN A 358 15.42 -24.14 36.31
N THR A 359 15.71 -23.18 37.20
CA THR A 359 16.99 -22.99 37.90
C THR A 359 17.54 -24.27 38.47
#